data_AF-A0A4Y8IEV1-F1
#
_entry.id   AF-A0A4Y8IEV1-F1
#
_cell.length_a   1.000
_cell.length_b   1.000
_cell.length_c   1.000
_cell.angle_alpha   90.00
_cell.angle_beta   90.00
_cell.angle_gamma   90.00
#
_symmetry.space_group_name_H-M   'P 1'
#
loop_
_entity.id
_entity.type
_entity.pdbx_description
1 polymer ?
#
loop_
_entity_poly.entity_id
_entity_poly.type
_entity_poly.pdbx_seq_one_letter_code
_entity_poly.pdbx_strand_id
1 'polypeptide(L)'
;MKVIFKLFSSLILLMMLVPSYSFAESNQDITVIIDGETQSYDTEPTIVNNSTTVPMRGIFEELGATIKWDQSTSTVTAIKNEIEISLQIGSTQPIVNGKINDLSVPAQIIDNRTMVPLRFVSESLGADVNWDGEARTITITSTGKNVATYDVILNFPVDRYPETAAHIESSIEAGASAICTIDRADAEDNREESLDGIPTKDGYDRDEWPMAMCDEGGEGASVAYVDPPDNRGAGSWVGNELEAYTDGTRVLFVIDGNVNDDVDHAEGNETDSNVSEYTGPYDPYGQDKNCGDFDTHDDAQAFFEAASGPESDRHRLDRDGNGVACESLP
;
A
#
# COMPACT_ATOMS: atom_id res chain seq x y z
N MET A 1 -18.91 -72.61 45.37
CA MET A 1 -18.56 -71.89 44.12
C MET A 1 -19.68 -70.99 43.55
N LYS A 2 -20.96 -71.15 43.92
CA LYS A 2 -22.08 -70.32 43.40
C LYS A 2 -22.36 -69.01 44.16
N VAL A 3 -21.79 -68.81 45.36
CA VAL A 3 -22.09 -67.64 46.22
C VAL A 3 -21.08 -66.50 46.03
N ILE A 4 -19.81 -66.81 45.73
CA ILE A 4 -18.75 -65.82 45.49
C ILE A 4 -18.98 -65.06 44.17
N PHE A 5 -19.61 -65.70 43.17
CA PHE A 5 -19.94 -65.06 41.90
C PHE A 5 -21.06 -64.01 42.01
N LYS A 6 -21.93 -64.09 43.05
CA LYS A 6 -22.98 -63.10 43.29
C LYS A 6 -22.47 -61.83 43.99
N LEU A 7 -21.40 -61.94 44.77
CA LEU A 7 -20.79 -60.78 45.46
C LEU A 7 -19.91 -59.94 44.51
N PHE A 8 -19.25 -60.55 43.53
CA PHE A 8 -18.52 -59.80 42.49
C PHE A 8 -19.43 -59.08 41.49
N SER A 9 -20.63 -59.61 41.24
CA SER A 9 -21.62 -58.96 40.37
C SER A 9 -22.29 -57.74 41.01
N SER A 10 -22.24 -57.58 42.34
CA SER A 10 -22.88 -56.47 43.05
C SER A 10 -21.97 -55.26 43.24
N LEU A 11 -20.64 -55.43 43.15
CA LEU A 11 -19.66 -54.34 43.32
C LEU A 11 -19.40 -53.58 42.00
N ILE A 12 -19.48 -54.28 40.86
CA ILE A 12 -19.36 -53.67 39.53
C ILE A 12 -20.59 -52.80 39.19
N LEU A 13 -21.76 -53.14 39.75
CA LEU A 13 -22.99 -52.35 39.56
C LEU A 13 -23.02 -51.06 40.39
N LEU A 14 -22.24 -50.97 41.48
CA LEU A 14 -22.16 -49.77 42.33
C LEU A 14 -21.13 -48.75 41.81
N MET A 15 -20.18 -49.17 40.97
CA MET A 15 -19.18 -48.30 40.34
C MET A 15 -19.73 -47.55 39.11
N MET A 16 -20.93 -47.90 38.63
CA MET A 16 -21.64 -47.19 37.53
C MET A 16 -22.54 -46.04 38.00
N LEU A 17 -22.54 -45.72 39.30
CA LEU A 17 -23.34 -44.64 39.90
C LEU A 17 -22.50 -43.40 40.26
N VAL A 18 -21.29 -43.26 39.71
CA VAL A 18 -20.58 -41.98 39.76
C VAL A 18 -21.29 -41.07 38.74
N PRO A 19 -21.97 -39.98 39.16
CA PRO A 19 -22.52 -39.03 38.21
C PRO A 19 -21.36 -38.52 37.36
N SER A 20 -21.48 -38.72 36.05
CA SER A 20 -20.60 -38.08 35.07
C SER A 20 -20.81 -36.58 35.22
N TYR A 21 -19.90 -35.89 35.89
CA TYR A 21 -19.85 -34.44 35.83
C TYR A 21 -19.34 -34.09 34.42
N SER A 22 -20.29 -33.90 33.50
CA SER A 22 -20.01 -33.21 32.24
C SER A 22 -19.76 -31.76 32.60
N PHE A 23 -18.49 -31.38 32.71
CA PHE A 23 -18.14 -29.98 32.62
C PHE A 23 -18.41 -29.58 31.17
N ALA A 24 -19.44 -28.76 30.95
CA ALA A 24 -19.54 -28.04 29.71
C ALA A 24 -18.32 -27.13 29.65
N GLU A 25 -17.40 -27.41 28.74
CA GLU A 25 -16.34 -26.48 28.41
C GLU A 25 -17.04 -25.23 27.89
N SER A 26 -17.02 -24.17 28.69
CA SER A 26 -17.56 -22.90 28.27
C SER A 26 -16.73 -22.46 27.08
N ASN A 27 -17.28 -22.53 25.87
CA ASN A 27 -16.78 -21.78 24.73
C ASN A 27 -16.94 -20.30 25.09
N GLN A 28 -15.94 -19.76 25.77
CA GLN A 28 -15.83 -18.34 26.05
C GLN A 28 -15.32 -17.70 24.76
N ASP A 29 -15.99 -16.67 24.30
CA ASP A 29 -15.62 -15.98 23.07
C ASP A 29 -14.26 -15.29 23.25
N ILE A 30 -13.50 -15.17 22.17
CA ILE A 30 -12.20 -14.47 22.21
C ILE A 30 -12.48 -12.98 22.10
N THR A 31 -12.03 -12.22 23.08
CA THR A 31 -12.12 -10.75 23.05
C THR A 31 -10.86 -10.18 22.43
N VAL A 32 -11.00 -9.22 21.50
CA VAL A 32 -9.86 -8.47 20.93
C VAL A 32 -10.01 -7.01 21.31
N ILE A 33 -8.93 -6.42 21.82
CA ILE A 33 -8.83 -5.01 22.20
C ILE A 33 -7.69 -4.40 21.39
N ILE A 34 -7.95 -3.31 20.68
CA ILE A 34 -6.96 -2.56 19.90
C ILE A 34 -6.90 -1.15 20.47
N ASP A 35 -5.72 -0.73 20.95
CA ASP A 35 -5.47 0.61 21.49
C ASP A 35 -6.49 1.06 22.57
N GLY A 36 -6.97 0.08 23.34
CA GLY A 36 -7.94 0.28 24.43
C GLY A 36 -9.40 0.10 24.02
N GLU A 37 -9.70 0.01 22.72
CA GLU A 37 -11.05 -0.17 22.19
C GLU A 37 -11.36 -1.64 21.95
N THR A 38 -12.52 -2.10 22.43
CA THR A 38 -12.97 -3.49 22.26
C THR A 38 -13.58 -3.67 20.87
N GLN A 39 -13.06 -4.64 20.12
CA GLN A 39 -13.45 -4.88 18.75
C GLN A 39 -14.66 -5.80 18.64
N SER A 40 -15.51 -5.52 17.66
CA SER A 40 -16.67 -6.33 17.32
C SER A 40 -16.54 -6.83 15.89
N TYR A 41 -16.56 -8.15 15.73
CA TYR A 41 -16.49 -8.79 14.42
C TYR A 41 -17.83 -9.41 14.04
N ASP A 42 -18.13 -9.40 12.75
CA ASP A 42 -19.29 -10.10 12.19
C ASP A 42 -19.05 -11.60 12.05
N THR A 43 -17.79 -12.03 12.05
CA THR A 43 -17.34 -13.41 12.20
C THR A 43 -16.36 -13.49 13.35
N GLU A 44 -16.66 -14.34 14.32
CA GLU A 44 -15.90 -14.42 15.57
C GLU A 44 -14.42 -14.80 15.33
N PRO A 45 -13.48 -14.26 16.14
CA PRO A 45 -12.12 -14.76 16.16
C PRO A 45 -12.08 -16.25 16.48
N THR A 46 -11.27 -17.01 15.74
CA THR A 46 -11.16 -18.47 15.90
C THR A 46 -9.71 -18.90 16.11
N ILE A 47 -9.49 -19.95 16.90
CA ILE A 47 -8.16 -20.55 17.04
C ILE A 47 -8.03 -21.69 16.03
N VAL A 48 -7.07 -21.54 15.12
CA VAL A 48 -6.68 -22.58 14.15
C VAL A 48 -5.24 -22.95 14.40
N ASN A 49 -4.95 -24.23 14.66
CA ASN A 49 -3.60 -24.74 14.94
C ASN A 49 -2.81 -23.90 15.96
N ASN A 50 -3.46 -23.51 17.06
CA ASN A 50 -2.89 -22.67 18.13
C ASN A 50 -2.53 -21.23 17.71
N SER A 51 -3.05 -20.75 16.58
CA SER A 51 -3.01 -19.35 16.16
C SER A 51 -4.41 -18.75 16.17
N THR A 52 -4.58 -17.56 16.71
CA THR A 52 -5.86 -16.85 16.59
C THR A 52 -5.94 -16.18 15.23
N THR A 53 -7.01 -16.47 14.51
CA THR A 53 -7.35 -15.84 13.23
C THR A 53 -8.57 -14.95 13.40
N VAL A 54 -8.54 -13.80 12.73
CA VAL A 54 -9.61 -12.79 12.76
C VAL A 54 -10.00 -12.37 11.35
N PRO A 55 -11.20 -11.81 11.15
CA PRO A 55 -11.56 -11.22 9.88
C PRO A 55 -10.56 -10.14 9.51
N MET A 56 -9.98 -10.30 8.32
CA MET A 56 -8.97 -9.41 7.75
C MET A 56 -9.30 -7.93 7.92
N ARG A 57 -10.52 -7.54 7.54
CA ARG A 57 -10.93 -6.13 7.52
C ARG A 57 -10.81 -5.47 8.89
N GLY A 58 -11.37 -6.10 9.93
CA GLY A 58 -11.43 -5.51 11.26
C GLY A 58 -10.12 -5.52 12.03
N ILE A 59 -9.03 -6.05 11.48
CA ILE A 59 -7.70 -5.90 12.10
C ILE A 59 -6.83 -4.91 11.32
N PHE A 60 -6.85 -4.98 9.99
CA PHE A 60 -6.04 -4.11 9.15
C PHE A 60 -6.56 -2.67 9.18
N GLU A 61 -7.87 -2.45 9.01
CA GLU A 61 -8.44 -1.10 9.00
C GLU A 61 -8.33 -0.43 10.38
N GLU A 62 -8.58 -1.17 11.47
CA GLU A 62 -8.45 -0.67 12.85
C GLU A 62 -7.01 -0.30 13.20
N LEU A 63 -6.03 -0.99 12.61
CA LEU A 63 -4.62 -0.63 12.73
C LEU A 63 -4.19 0.44 11.72
N GLY A 64 -5.11 1.02 10.94
CA GLY A 64 -4.84 2.11 9.99
C GLY A 64 -4.21 1.68 8.67
N ALA A 65 -4.33 0.41 8.29
CA ALA A 65 -3.85 -0.10 7.01
C ALA A 65 -4.95 -0.05 5.94
N THR A 66 -4.58 0.33 4.72
CA THR A 66 -5.42 0.18 3.52
C THR A 66 -5.32 -1.24 3.00
N ILE A 67 -6.44 -1.84 2.61
CA ILE A 67 -6.47 -3.23 2.11
C ILE A 67 -6.83 -3.26 0.64
N LYS A 68 -6.08 -4.03 -0.14
CA LYS A 68 -6.39 -4.45 -1.51
C LYS A 68 -6.62 -5.95 -1.55
N TRP A 69 -7.57 -6.38 -2.38
CA TRP A 69 -7.83 -7.80 -2.62
C TRP A 69 -7.67 -8.08 -4.11
N ASP A 70 -6.77 -9.00 -4.44
CA ASP A 70 -6.62 -9.54 -5.78
C ASP A 70 -7.39 -10.86 -5.87
N GLN A 71 -8.47 -10.84 -6.66
CA GLN A 71 -9.33 -11.99 -6.88
C GLN A 71 -8.65 -13.10 -7.69
N SER A 72 -7.75 -12.74 -8.62
CA SER A 72 -7.11 -13.69 -9.54
C SER A 72 -6.12 -14.59 -8.81
N THR A 73 -5.35 -14.01 -7.88
CA THR A 73 -4.35 -14.73 -7.08
C THR A 73 -4.87 -15.12 -5.71
N SER A 74 -6.07 -14.65 -5.32
CA SER A 74 -6.61 -14.77 -3.96
C SER A 74 -5.63 -14.21 -2.93
N THR A 75 -5.18 -12.98 -3.15
CA THR A 75 -4.17 -12.31 -2.34
C THR A 75 -4.72 -11.08 -1.66
N VAL A 76 -4.46 -10.99 -0.36
CA VAL A 76 -4.68 -9.78 0.42
C VAL A 76 -3.39 -8.99 0.43
N THR A 77 -3.43 -7.73 0.05
CA THR A 77 -2.34 -6.79 0.28
C THR A 77 -2.79 -5.72 1.27
N ALA A 78 -2.06 -5.54 2.36
CA ALA A 78 -2.31 -4.49 3.33
C ALA A 78 -1.14 -3.51 3.36
N ILE A 79 -1.44 -2.23 3.30
CA ILE A 79 -0.46 -1.14 3.20
C ILE A 79 -0.70 -0.18 4.36
N LYS A 80 0.33 0.06 5.16
CA LYS A 80 0.34 1.07 6.22
C LYS A 80 1.69 1.77 6.22
N ASN A 81 1.70 3.05 5.83
CA ASN A 81 2.94 3.79 5.65
C ASN A 81 3.89 3.03 4.70
N GLU A 82 5.14 2.80 5.06
CA GLU A 82 6.14 2.03 4.30
C GLU A 82 6.03 0.50 4.47
N ILE A 83 4.99 0.01 5.15
CA ILE A 83 4.80 -1.42 5.39
C ILE A 83 3.76 -1.94 4.39
N GLU A 84 4.19 -2.83 3.51
CA GLU A 84 3.34 -3.63 2.64
C GLU A 84 3.40 -5.10 3.08
N ILE A 85 2.23 -5.68 3.33
CA ILE A 85 2.05 -7.08 3.69
C ILE A 85 1.18 -7.75 2.64
N SER A 86 1.71 -8.77 1.96
CA SER A 86 0.97 -9.59 1.01
C SER A 86 0.78 -11.02 1.53
N LEU A 87 -0.48 -11.45 1.56
CA LEU A 87 -0.96 -12.70 2.12
C LEU A 87 -1.83 -13.41 1.09
N GLN A 88 -1.28 -14.43 0.43
CA GLN A 88 -2.07 -15.30 -0.44
C GLN A 88 -2.84 -16.35 0.37
N ILE A 89 -4.13 -16.55 0.07
CA ILE A 89 -4.95 -17.58 0.71
C ILE A 89 -4.32 -18.96 0.56
N GLY A 90 -4.17 -19.67 1.67
CA GLY A 90 -3.58 -21.01 1.73
C GLY A 90 -2.05 -21.02 1.74
N SER A 91 -1.37 -19.90 1.48
CA SER A 91 0.09 -19.81 1.52
C SER A 91 0.62 -19.59 2.93
N THR A 92 1.67 -20.32 3.28
CA THR A 92 2.43 -20.12 4.52
C THR A 92 3.63 -19.19 4.34
N GLN A 93 3.75 -18.57 3.17
CA GLN A 93 4.89 -17.72 2.80
C GLN A 93 4.41 -16.31 2.45
N PRO A 94 4.00 -15.49 3.43
CA PRO A 94 3.65 -14.11 3.18
C PRO A 94 4.87 -13.28 2.79
N ILE A 95 4.62 -12.16 2.10
CA ILE A 95 5.64 -11.20 1.73
C ILE A 95 5.43 -9.94 2.59
N VAL A 96 6.50 -9.44 3.21
CA VAL A 96 6.50 -8.16 3.93
C VAL A 96 7.63 -7.32 3.37
N ASN A 97 7.30 -6.16 2.79
CA ASN A 97 8.25 -5.25 2.11
C ASN A 97 9.17 -6.01 1.14
N GLY A 98 8.58 -6.80 0.23
CA GLY A 98 9.30 -7.61 -0.76
C GLY A 98 10.02 -8.87 -0.21
N LYS A 99 10.06 -9.07 1.12
CA LYS A 99 10.73 -10.21 1.74
C LYS A 99 9.77 -11.32 2.14
N ILE A 100 10.09 -12.56 1.76
CA ILE A 100 9.34 -13.76 2.16
C ILE A 100 9.57 -14.04 3.66
N ASN A 101 8.48 -14.27 4.38
CA ASN A 101 8.44 -14.70 5.78
C ASN A 101 7.71 -16.05 5.90
N ASP A 102 7.71 -16.65 7.10
CA ASP A 102 7.05 -17.92 7.36
C ASP A 102 5.83 -17.75 8.29
N LEU A 103 4.74 -18.44 7.96
CA LEU A 103 3.52 -18.54 8.76
C LEU A 103 3.28 -19.98 9.21
N SER A 104 2.95 -20.15 10.49
CA SER A 104 2.47 -21.43 11.01
C SER A 104 1.03 -21.75 10.57
N VAL A 105 0.26 -20.71 10.27
CA VAL A 105 -1.14 -20.81 9.82
C VAL A 105 -1.33 -19.82 8.68
N PRO A 106 -1.74 -20.27 7.48
CA PRO A 106 -1.95 -19.38 6.35
C PRO A 106 -3.21 -18.51 6.54
N ALA A 107 -3.31 -17.43 5.77
CA ALA A 107 -4.61 -16.78 5.56
C ALA A 107 -5.58 -17.78 4.91
N GLN A 108 -6.85 -17.77 5.30
CA GLN A 108 -7.82 -18.78 4.89
C GLN A 108 -9.25 -18.23 4.86
N ILE A 109 -10.12 -18.84 4.07
CA ILE A 109 -11.53 -18.46 4.02
C ILE A 109 -12.31 -19.35 5.00
N ILE A 110 -12.96 -18.73 5.99
CA ILE A 110 -13.87 -19.40 6.94
C ILE A 110 -15.19 -18.64 6.90
N ASP A 111 -16.30 -19.36 6.70
CA ASP A 111 -17.65 -18.78 6.64
C ASP A 111 -17.77 -17.58 5.69
N ASN A 112 -17.12 -17.69 4.52
CA ASN A 112 -17.09 -16.65 3.49
C ASN A 112 -16.40 -15.34 3.92
N ARG A 113 -15.55 -15.40 4.95
CA ARG A 113 -14.65 -14.32 5.37
C ARG A 113 -13.19 -14.74 5.25
N THR A 114 -12.36 -13.81 4.76
CA THR A 114 -10.91 -13.97 4.80
C THR A 114 -10.43 -13.78 6.23
N MET A 115 -9.91 -14.86 6.80
CA MET A 115 -9.34 -14.92 8.15
C MET A 115 -7.83 -14.88 8.06
N VAL A 116 -7.20 -13.99 8.84
CA VAL A 116 -5.75 -13.80 8.86
C VAL A 116 -5.18 -14.06 10.24
N PRO A 117 -3.93 -14.56 10.35
CA PRO A 117 -3.28 -14.74 11.65
C PRO A 117 -3.06 -13.39 12.33
N LEU A 118 -3.80 -13.14 13.41
CA LEU A 118 -3.86 -11.83 14.07
C LEU A 118 -2.48 -11.34 14.48
N ARG A 119 -1.70 -12.21 15.14
CA ARG A 119 -0.39 -11.86 15.69
C ARG A 119 0.57 -11.41 14.60
N PHE A 120 0.69 -12.22 13.55
CA PHE A 120 1.60 -11.92 12.44
C PHE A 120 1.28 -10.58 11.80
N VAL A 121 0.00 -10.35 11.50
CA VAL A 121 -0.46 -9.10 10.88
C VAL A 121 -0.15 -7.91 11.78
N SER A 122 -0.52 -7.99 13.05
CA SER A 122 -0.38 -6.88 13.99
C SER A 122 1.09 -6.54 14.24
N GLU A 123 1.93 -7.56 14.47
CA GLU A 123 3.37 -7.38 14.69
C GLU A 123 4.08 -6.88 13.42
N SER A 124 3.67 -7.34 12.24
CA SER A 124 4.20 -6.85 10.96
C SER A 124 3.86 -5.37 10.75
N LEU A 125 2.70 -4.90 11.21
CA LEU A 125 2.30 -3.49 11.22
C LEU A 125 2.90 -2.67 12.37
N GLY A 126 3.79 -3.26 13.16
CA GLY A 126 4.49 -2.61 14.26
C GLY A 126 3.69 -2.51 15.57
N ALA A 127 2.64 -3.31 15.77
CA ALA A 127 1.92 -3.38 17.03
C ALA A 127 2.42 -4.50 17.94
N ASP A 128 2.36 -4.29 19.25
CA ASP A 128 2.60 -5.32 20.26
C ASP A 128 1.33 -6.12 20.51
N VAL A 129 1.46 -7.44 20.66
CA VAL A 129 0.32 -8.35 20.88
C VAL A 129 0.50 -9.16 22.16
N ASN A 130 -0.37 -8.92 23.13
CA ASN A 130 -0.48 -9.68 24.37
C ASN A 130 -1.68 -10.63 24.34
N TRP A 131 -1.51 -11.86 24.85
CA TRP A 131 -2.59 -12.84 25.02
C TRP A 131 -2.76 -13.19 26.49
N ASP A 132 -3.95 -12.92 27.03
CA ASP A 132 -4.40 -13.43 28.32
C ASP A 132 -5.23 -14.69 28.11
N GLY A 133 -4.66 -15.85 28.45
CA GLY A 133 -5.33 -17.14 28.29
C GLY A 133 -6.42 -17.43 29.30
N GLU A 134 -6.41 -16.79 30.47
CA GLU A 134 -7.45 -16.96 31.50
C GLU A 134 -8.67 -16.10 31.15
N ALA A 135 -8.44 -14.85 30.75
CA ALA A 135 -9.48 -13.93 30.30
C ALA A 135 -9.89 -14.11 28.82
N ARG A 136 -9.17 -14.98 28.07
CA ARG A 136 -9.31 -15.16 26.61
C ARG A 136 -9.35 -13.84 25.84
N THR A 137 -8.46 -12.94 26.23
CA THR A 137 -8.39 -11.58 25.70
C THR A 137 -7.06 -11.36 24.98
N ILE A 138 -7.14 -10.88 23.75
CA ILE A 138 -6.00 -10.37 22.99
C ILE A 138 -5.98 -8.85 23.14
N THR A 139 -4.86 -8.30 23.58
CA THR A 139 -4.63 -6.86 23.61
C THR A 139 -3.56 -6.51 22.59
N ILE A 140 -3.91 -5.63 21.66
CA ILE A 140 -3.04 -5.09 20.64
C ILE A 140 -2.78 -3.64 21.01
N THR A 141 -1.50 -3.29 21.10
CA THR A 141 -1.07 -1.91 21.35
C THR A 141 -0.23 -1.49 20.18
N SER A 142 -0.72 -0.54 19.40
CA SER A 142 0.07 0.11 18.36
C SER A 142 1.29 0.72 19.04
N THR A 143 2.48 0.17 18.78
CA THR A 143 3.69 0.78 19.35
C THR A 143 3.90 2.06 18.57
N GLY A 144 3.96 3.18 19.30
CA GLY A 144 4.38 4.46 18.75
C GLY A 144 5.85 4.46 18.36
N LYS A 145 6.33 3.47 17.56
CA LYS A 145 7.37 3.79 16.58
C LYS A 145 6.83 5.02 15.87
N ASN A 146 7.53 6.15 16.01
CA ASN A 146 7.25 7.36 15.25
C ASN A 146 7.35 6.97 13.78
N VAL A 147 6.27 6.44 13.23
CA VAL A 147 6.08 6.44 11.80
C VAL A 147 5.81 7.90 11.52
N ALA A 148 6.76 8.55 10.86
CA ALA A 148 6.59 9.92 10.46
C ALA A 148 5.23 10.01 9.75
N THR A 149 4.29 10.70 10.40
CA THR A 149 2.94 10.83 9.88
C THR A 149 3.01 11.71 8.63
N TYR A 150 2.26 11.38 7.58
CA TYR A 150 2.16 12.17 6.37
C TYR A 150 0.70 12.55 6.12
N ASP A 151 0.49 13.61 5.36
CA ASP A 151 -0.81 14.18 5.05
C ASP A 151 -1.24 13.87 3.60
N VAL A 152 -0.25 13.66 2.71
CA VAL A 152 -0.45 13.39 1.27
C VAL A 152 0.53 12.31 0.80
N ILE A 153 0.13 11.49 -0.17
CA ILE A 153 0.99 10.55 -0.88
C ILE A 153 1.22 11.09 -2.29
N LEU A 154 2.48 11.10 -2.74
CA LEU A 154 2.87 11.45 -4.09
C LEU A 154 3.63 10.28 -4.74
N ASN A 155 3.02 9.68 -5.78
CA ASN A 155 3.66 8.61 -6.55
C ASN A 155 4.55 9.22 -7.62
N PHE A 156 5.86 9.05 -7.49
CA PHE A 156 6.83 9.64 -8.41
C PHE A 156 6.86 8.88 -9.74
N PRO A 157 6.82 9.55 -10.91
CA PRO A 157 6.71 8.87 -12.20
C PRO A 157 8.07 8.37 -12.68
N VAL A 158 8.48 7.21 -12.17
CA VAL A 158 9.80 6.60 -12.42
C VAL A 158 10.11 6.40 -13.90
N ASP A 159 9.10 6.09 -14.71
CA ASP A 159 9.29 5.88 -16.17
C ASP A 159 9.64 7.17 -16.91
N ARG A 160 9.23 8.33 -16.36
CA ARG A 160 9.48 9.64 -16.96
C ARG A 160 10.81 10.22 -16.55
N TYR A 161 11.23 9.94 -15.31
CA TYR A 161 12.44 10.51 -14.70
C TYR A 161 13.26 9.42 -13.99
N PRO A 162 13.74 8.40 -14.71
CA PRO A 162 14.37 7.22 -14.12
C PRO A 162 15.68 7.53 -13.38
N GLU A 163 16.46 8.53 -13.81
CA GLU A 163 17.71 8.86 -13.12
C GLU A 163 17.44 9.58 -11.80
N THR A 164 16.50 10.52 -11.79
CA THR A 164 16.05 11.19 -10.55
C THR A 164 15.42 10.18 -9.60
N ALA A 165 14.54 9.29 -10.10
CA ALA A 165 13.92 8.25 -9.29
C ALA A 165 14.96 7.35 -8.60
N ALA A 166 15.99 6.90 -9.33
CA ALA A 166 17.05 6.07 -8.77
C ALA A 166 17.85 6.79 -7.67
N HIS A 167 18.06 8.11 -7.81
CA HIS A 167 18.69 8.89 -6.74
C HIS A 167 17.79 8.98 -5.50
N ILE A 168 16.49 9.24 -5.66
CA ILE A 168 15.54 9.29 -4.54
C ILE A 168 15.48 7.93 -3.83
N GLU A 169 15.28 6.84 -4.58
CA GLU A 169 15.20 5.47 -4.05
C GLU A 169 16.45 5.11 -3.25
N SER A 170 17.64 5.27 -3.84
CA SER A 170 18.90 4.93 -3.16
C SER A 170 19.19 5.81 -1.94
N SER A 171 18.70 7.05 -1.92
CA SER A 171 18.83 7.95 -0.76
C SER A 171 17.92 7.50 0.39
N ILE A 172 16.69 7.10 0.09
CA ILE A 172 15.75 6.55 1.08
C ILE A 172 16.29 5.21 1.64
N GLU A 173 16.80 4.33 0.79
CA GLU A 173 17.46 3.08 1.22
C GLU A 173 18.68 3.35 2.13
N ALA A 174 19.39 4.45 1.90
CA ALA A 174 20.50 4.90 2.74
C ALA A 174 20.06 5.56 4.06
N GLY A 175 18.76 5.73 4.28
CA GLY A 175 18.16 6.24 5.51
C GLY A 175 17.75 7.72 5.46
N ALA A 176 17.75 8.35 4.28
CA ALA A 176 17.11 9.66 4.11
C ALA A 176 15.57 9.53 4.28
N SER A 177 14.93 10.63 4.66
CA SER A 177 13.46 10.66 4.77
C SER A 177 12.79 10.40 3.42
N ALA A 178 11.76 9.56 3.40
CA ALA A 178 10.83 9.44 2.27
C ALA A 178 9.73 10.53 2.30
N ILE A 179 9.66 11.30 3.39
CA ILE A 179 8.69 12.37 3.59
C ILE A 179 9.36 13.71 3.41
N CYS A 180 8.70 14.56 2.63
CA CYS A 180 8.99 15.98 2.49
C CYS A 180 7.96 16.77 3.30
N THR A 181 8.36 17.40 4.39
CA THR A 181 7.59 18.44 5.05
C THR A 181 7.84 19.74 4.30
N ILE A 182 6.85 20.22 3.53
CA ILE A 182 7.07 21.34 2.62
C ILE A 182 7.49 22.60 3.39
N ASP A 183 8.69 23.09 3.12
CA ASP A 183 9.15 24.40 3.56
C ASP A 183 9.85 25.12 2.41
N ARG A 184 9.11 26.03 1.80
CA ARG A 184 9.59 26.81 0.66
C ARG A 184 10.44 28.00 1.09
N ALA A 185 10.35 28.43 2.35
CA ALA A 185 11.06 29.61 2.84
C ALA A 185 12.57 29.34 2.97
N ASP A 186 12.93 28.15 3.43
CA ASP A 186 14.33 27.76 3.70
C ASP A 186 15.01 27.07 2.51
N ALA A 187 14.35 27.01 1.35
CA ALA A 187 14.84 26.28 0.18
C ALA A 187 16.16 26.82 -0.42
N GLU A 188 16.44 28.12 -0.27
CA GLU A 188 17.71 28.70 -0.72
C GLU A 188 18.86 28.30 0.22
N ASP A 189 18.64 28.38 1.53
CA ASP A 189 19.61 28.03 2.57
C ASP A 189 19.92 26.52 2.52
N ASN A 190 18.88 25.68 2.43
CA ASN A 190 19.03 24.23 2.29
C ASN A 190 19.86 23.85 1.05
N ARG A 191 19.68 24.54 -0.07
CA ARG A 191 20.46 24.29 -1.28
C ARG A 191 21.92 24.74 -1.14
N GLU A 192 22.19 25.82 -0.40
CA GLU A 192 23.56 26.23 -0.13
C GLU A 192 24.28 25.18 0.73
N GLU A 193 23.60 24.67 1.77
CA GLU A 193 24.15 23.66 2.68
C GLU A 193 24.38 22.29 2.00
N SER A 194 23.39 21.78 1.27
CA SER A 194 23.47 20.47 0.61
C SER A 194 24.57 20.42 -0.46
N LEU A 195 24.80 21.55 -1.15
CA LEU A 195 25.73 21.64 -2.27
C LEU A 195 27.13 22.15 -1.88
N ASP A 196 27.37 22.46 -0.60
CA ASP A 196 28.67 22.94 -0.14
C ASP A 196 29.78 21.92 -0.43
N GLY A 197 30.88 22.40 -1.00
CA GLY A 197 32.01 21.55 -1.38
C GLY A 197 31.77 20.60 -2.56
N ILE A 198 30.56 20.51 -3.13
CA ILE A 198 30.25 19.64 -4.27
C ILE A 198 30.42 20.44 -5.57
N PRO A 199 31.44 20.16 -6.41
CA PRO A 199 31.67 20.94 -7.63
C PRO A 199 30.55 20.75 -8.65
N THR A 200 30.34 21.73 -9.52
CA THR A 200 29.51 21.52 -10.72
C THR A 200 30.21 20.55 -11.67
N LYS A 201 29.44 19.73 -12.39
CA LYS A 201 29.94 18.82 -13.43
C LYS A 201 29.32 19.20 -14.77
N ASP A 202 30.16 19.40 -15.78
CA ASP A 202 29.70 19.78 -17.12
C ASP A 202 28.76 18.70 -17.69
N GLY A 203 27.60 19.13 -18.19
CA GLY A 203 26.55 18.25 -18.70
C GLY A 203 25.64 17.58 -17.68
N TYR A 204 25.72 17.93 -16.40
CA TYR A 204 24.87 17.37 -15.34
C TYR A 204 24.31 18.47 -14.43
N ASP A 205 23.10 18.23 -13.92
CA ASP A 205 22.59 18.96 -12.77
C ASP A 205 22.92 18.19 -11.48
N ARG A 206 22.94 18.89 -10.34
CA ARG A 206 23.09 18.28 -9.02
C ARG A 206 21.70 18.13 -8.42
N ASP A 207 21.19 16.91 -8.40
CA ASP A 207 19.92 16.58 -7.75
C ASP A 207 20.14 16.36 -6.24
N GLU A 208 19.12 16.65 -5.43
CA GLU A 208 19.20 16.73 -3.97
C GLU A 208 18.07 15.89 -3.34
N TRP A 209 18.42 14.94 -2.46
CA TRP A 209 17.44 14.21 -1.64
C TRP A 209 17.85 14.07 -0.17
N PRO A 210 17.05 14.54 0.80
CA PRO A 210 15.75 15.20 0.62
C PRO A 210 15.87 16.54 -0.11
N MET A 211 14.80 16.95 -0.80
CA MET A 211 14.83 18.14 -1.64
C MET A 211 14.99 19.41 -0.79
N ALA A 212 15.61 20.44 -1.36
CA ALA A 212 15.82 21.70 -0.66
C ALA A 212 14.52 22.38 -0.17
N MET A 213 13.39 22.15 -0.84
CA MET A 213 12.07 22.70 -0.44
C MET A 213 11.37 21.95 0.69
N CYS A 214 12.09 21.06 1.39
CA CYS A 214 11.58 20.27 2.50
C CYS A 214 12.36 20.61 3.78
N ASP A 215 11.72 20.57 4.94
CA ASP A 215 12.38 20.68 6.26
C ASP A 215 13.51 19.64 6.41
N GLU A 216 13.39 18.49 5.76
CA GLU A 216 14.37 17.41 5.78
C GLU A 216 15.55 17.63 4.82
N GLY A 217 15.53 18.69 4.00
CA GLY A 217 16.62 19.07 3.11
C GLY A 217 17.81 19.70 3.85
N GLY A 218 18.76 20.26 3.10
CA GLY A 218 19.90 20.95 3.70
C GLY A 218 21.07 20.04 4.06
N GLU A 219 21.73 20.33 5.19
CA GLU A 219 22.89 19.57 5.67
C GLU A 219 22.64 18.05 5.69
N GLY A 220 23.46 17.29 4.96
CA GLY A 220 23.39 15.83 4.93
C GLY A 220 22.46 15.25 3.88
N ALA A 221 21.78 16.07 3.08
CA ALA A 221 21.09 15.60 1.88
C ALA A 221 22.06 14.88 0.93
N SER A 222 21.60 13.77 0.36
CA SER A 222 22.29 13.07 -0.72
C SER A 222 22.28 13.94 -1.97
N VAL A 223 23.39 13.94 -2.70
CA VAL A 223 23.55 14.69 -3.94
C VAL A 223 24.10 13.78 -5.03
N ALA A 224 23.39 13.74 -6.16
CA ALA A 224 23.78 12.97 -7.34
C ALA A 224 23.86 13.87 -8.58
N TYR A 225 24.71 13.48 -9.54
CA TYR A 225 24.76 14.11 -10.85
C TYR A 225 23.78 13.42 -11.79
N VAL A 226 22.73 14.12 -12.18
CA VAL A 226 21.62 13.61 -12.99
C VAL A 226 21.59 14.32 -14.35
N ASP A 227 21.20 13.61 -15.41
CA ASP A 227 20.97 14.20 -16.74
C ASP A 227 20.02 15.41 -16.65
N PRO A 228 20.37 16.60 -17.18
CA PRO A 228 19.57 17.82 -16.96
C PRO A 228 18.12 17.73 -17.47
N PRO A 229 17.81 17.15 -18.65
CA PRO A 229 16.44 16.86 -19.05
C PRO A 229 15.62 16.05 -18.03
N ASP A 230 16.19 14.97 -17.47
CA ASP A 230 15.56 14.13 -16.46
C ASP A 230 15.28 14.95 -15.19
N ASN A 231 16.33 15.56 -14.63
CA ASN A 231 16.26 16.32 -13.38
C ASN A 231 15.31 17.52 -13.43
N ARG A 232 15.39 18.33 -14.50
CA ARG A 232 14.54 19.53 -14.66
C ARG A 232 13.09 19.16 -14.95
N GLY A 233 12.89 18.05 -15.66
CA GLY A 233 11.58 17.47 -15.89
C GLY A 233 10.93 17.03 -14.57
N ALA A 234 11.67 16.28 -13.75
CA ALA A 234 11.25 15.87 -12.42
C ALA A 234 10.94 17.07 -11.54
N GLY A 235 11.85 18.04 -11.44
CA GLY A 235 11.64 19.25 -10.64
C GLY A 235 10.41 20.07 -11.07
N SER A 236 10.15 20.16 -12.37
CA SER A 236 8.94 20.84 -12.88
C SER A 236 7.67 20.06 -12.54
N TRP A 237 7.70 18.72 -12.62
CA TRP A 237 6.57 17.87 -12.25
C TRP A 237 6.27 17.96 -10.75
N VAL A 238 7.27 17.74 -9.90
CA VAL A 238 7.14 17.88 -8.43
C VAL A 238 6.63 19.27 -8.07
N GLY A 239 7.20 20.32 -8.67
CA GLY A 239 6.75 21.70 -8.43
C GLY A 239 5.26 21.92 -8.74
N ASN A 240 4.75 21.36 -9.84
CA ASN A 240 3.33 21.45 -10.21
C ASN A 240 2.44 20.62 -9.27
N GLU A 241 2.82 19.38 -8.94
CA GLU A 241 2.04 18.52 -8.04
C GLU A 241 1.94 19.13 -6.63
N LEU A 242 3.02 19.77 -6.17
CA LEU A 242 3.06 20.34 -4.83
C LEU A 242 2.45 21.74 -4.74
N GLU A 243 2.10 22.39 -5.86
CA GLU A 243 1.53 23.76 -5.88
C GLU A 243 0.26 23.88 -5.04
N ALA A 244 -0.55 22.82 -4.99
CA ALA A 244 -1.82 22.80 -4.26
C ALA A 244 -1.67 22.73 -2.73
N TYR A 245 -0.47 22.44 -2.21
CA TYR A 245 -0.22 22.18 -0.80
C TYR A 245 0.54 23.32 -0.12
N THR A 246 0.08 23.68 1.08
CA THR A 246 0.69 24.72 1.91
C THR A 246 1.94 24.22 2.61
N ASP A 247 2.84 25.14 2.97
CA ASP A 247 4.00 24.83 3.82
C ASP A 247 3.55 24.16 5.13
N GLY A 248 4.34 23.21 5.62
CA GLY A 248 4.04 22.30 6.73
C GLY A 248 3.25 21.04 6.34
N THR A 249 2.77 20.93 5.09
CA THR A 249 2.15 19.68 4.60
C THR A 249 3.23 18.62 4.45
N ARG A 250 2.99 17.41 4.95
CA ARG A 250 3.94 16.30 4.92
C ARG A 250 3.58 15.35 3.81
N VAL A 251 4.44 15.26 2.80
CA VAL A 251 4.20 14.50 1.58
C VAL A 251 5.09 13.27 1.58
N LEU A 252 4.49 12.09 1.61
CA LEU A 252 5.21 10.84 1.40
C LEU A 252 5.47 10.64 -0.09
N PHE A 253 6.74 10.53 -0.47
CA PHE A 253 7.13 10.16 -1.84
C PHE A 253 7.24 8.65 -1.95
N VAL A 254 6.51 8.09 -2.92
CA VAL A 254 6.53 6.66 -3.24
C VAL A 254 7.26 6.49 -4.57
N ILE A 255 8.36 5.73 -4.56
CA ILE A 255 9.22 5.46 -5.72
C ILE A 255 9.09 3.98 -6.06
N ASP A 256 8.10 3.63 -6.88
CA ASP A 256 7.88 2.23 -7.25
C ASP A 256 8.69 1.88 -8.50
N GLY A 257 9.92 1.36 -8.32
CA GLY A 257 10.82 0.89 -9.39
C GLY A 257 10.69 -0.60 -9.75
N ASN A 258 9.75 -1.35 -9.16
CA ASN A 258 9.50 -2.76 -9.48
C ASN A 258 8.00 -3.05 -9.52
N VAL A 259 7.37 -2.73 -10.66
CA VAL A 259 6.08 -3.33 -11.01
C VAL A 259 6.36 -4.27 -12.17
N ASN A 260 6.22 -5.58 -11.93
CA ASN A 260 5.82 -6.46 -13.03
C ASN A 260 4.49 -5.88 -13.51
N ASP A 261 4.48 -5.32 -14.72
CA ASP A 261 3.28 -5.08 -15.50
C ASP A 261 2.37 -6.31 -15.41
N ASP A 262 1.39 -6.27 -14.51
CA ASP A 262 0.22 -7.14 -14.43
C ASP A 262 -0.61 -6.71 -13.21
N VAL A 263 -1.06 -5.45 -13.17
CA VAL A 263 -2.24 -5.06 -12.36
C VAL A 263 -3.14 -4.13 -13.17
N ASP A 264 -3.99 -4.81 -13.93
CA ASP A 264 -5.39 -4.48 -14.23
C ASP A 264 -5.95 -3.37 -13.34
N HIS A 265 -6.23 -2.22 -13.95
CA HIS A 265 -7.10 -1.20 -13.36
C HIS A 265 -8.55 -1.65 -13.52
N ALA A 266 -9.19 -2.04 -12.42
CA ALA A 266 -10.64 -2.15 -12.35
C ALA A 266 -11.13 -1.90 -10.92
N GLU A 267 -12.24 -1.21 -10.65
CA GLU A 267 -13.05 -0.23 -11.35
C GLU A 267 -14.01 0.31 -10.27
N GLY A 268 -14.60 1.48 -10.50
CA GLY A 268 -15.79 1.84 -9.74
C GLY A 268 -16.27 3.27 -9.99
N ASN A 269 -16.99 3.52 -11.08
CA ASN A 269 -18.45 3.59 -10.98
C ASN A 269 -19.12 3.52 -12.36
N GLU A 270 -20.23 2.78 -12.42
CA GLU A 270 -21.05 2.51 -13.60
C GLU A 270 -21.58 3.80 -14.26
N THR A 271 -21.46 3.88 -15.60
CA THR A 271 -22.63 4.07 -16.47
C THR A 271 -22.36 3.49 -17.85
N ASP A 272 -23.23 2.57 -18.25
CA ASP A 272 -23.39 1.98 -19.58
C ASP A 272 -23.49 3.06 -20.69
N SER A 273 -22.49 3.12 -21.58
CA SER A 273 -22.69 3.32 -23.02
C SER A 273 -21.39 3.14 -23.81
N ASN A 274 -21.23 1.96 -24.41
CA ASN A 274 -20.73 1.79 -25.78
C ASN A 274 -19.49 2.64 -26.19
N VAL A 275 -18.33 2.39 -25.56
CA VAL A 275 -17.06 3.01 -25.97
C VAL A 275 -16.41 2.14 -27.04
N SER A 276 -16.32 2.67 -28.26
CA SER A 276 -15.49 2.12 -29.31
C SER A 276 -14.04 2.11 -28.85
N GLU A 277 -13.45 0.92 -28.75
CA GLU A 277 -12.03 0.70 -28.50
C GLU A 277 -11.21 1.49 -29.54
N TYR A 278 -10.52 2.54 -29.11
CA TYR A 278 -9.61 3.28 -29.97
C TYR A 278 -8.49 2.32 -30.42
N THR A 279 -8.40 2.07 -31.74
CA THR A 279 -7.43 1.11 -32.31
C THR A 279 -6.22 1.79 -32.95
N GLY A 280 -5.95 3.05 -32.62
CA GLY A 280 -4.85 3.80 -33.22
C GLY A 280 -3.47 3.40 -32.68
N PRO A 281 -2.39 3.86 -33.32
CA PRO A 281 -1.03 3.36 -33.08
C PRO A 281 -0.36 3.92 -31.81
N TYR A 282 -1.00 4.86 -31.13
CA TYR A 282 -0.43 5.55 -29.97
C TYR A 282 -1.31 5.35 -28.74
N ASP A 283 -0.70 5.16 -27.58
CA ASP A 283 -1.41 5.12 -26.31
C ASP A 283 -1.95 6.53 -25.94
N PRO A 284 -3.29 6.73 -25.85
CA PRO A 284 -3.90 8.01 -25.47
C PRO A 284 -3.50 8.51 -24.08
N TYR A 285 -2.97 7.65 -23.22
CA TYR A 285 -2.49 8.01 -21.90
C TYR A 285 -0.95 7.95 -21.77
N GLY A 286 -0.26 7.71 -22.89
CA GLY A 286 1.18 7.56 -22.96
C GLY A 286 1.94 8.87 -23.17
N GLN A 287 3.01 8.80 -23.97
CA GLN A 287 3.87 9.94 -24.29
C GLN A 287 3.10 11.08 -24.94
N ASP A 288 3.55 12.31 -24.70
CA ASP A 288 2.95 13.48 -25.32
C ASP A 288 2.97 13.40 -26.86
N LYS A 289 1.84 13.74 -27.49
CA LYS A 289 1.66 13.74 -28.94
C LYS A 289 1.26 15.13 -29.38
N ASN A 290 1.75 15.51 -30.55
CA ASN A 290 1.40 16.76 -31.20
C ASN A 290 0.76 16.47 -32.56
N CYS A 291 0.12 17.46 -33.17
CA CYS A 291 -0.51 17.28 -34.49
C CYS A 291 0.43 16.75 -35.58
N GLY A 292 1.75 16.94 -35.46
CA GLY A 292 2.72 16.39 -36.41
C GLY A 292 2.92 14.87 -36.32
N ASP A 293 2.42 14.21 -35.28
CA ASP A 293 2.55 12.77 -35.07
C ASP A 293 1.47 11.95 -35.79
N PHE A 294 0.45 12.62 -36.34
CA PHE A 294 -0.70 12.01 -36.99
C PHE A 294 -0.68 12.30 -38.49
N ASP A 295 -1.02 11.29 -39.29
CA ASP A 295 -1.08 11.42 -40.74
C ASP A 295 -2.39 12.09 -41.21
N THR A 296 -3.47 11.96 -40.45
CA THR A 296 -4.80 12.47 -40.80
C THR A 296 -5.49 13.17 -39.63
N HIS A 297 -6.41 14.09 -39.94
CA HIS A 297 -7.27 14.71 -38.93
C HIS A 297 -8.07 13.66 -38.14
N ASP A 298 -8.63 12.65 -38.82
CA ASP A 298 -9.47 11.63 -38.19
C ASP A 298 -8.69 10.80 -37.15
N ASP A 299 -7.42 10.48 -37.41
CA ASP A 299 -6.57 9.77 -36.45
C ASP A 299 -6.23 10.63 -35.23
N ALA A 300 -5.95 11.91 -35.45
CA ALA A 300 -5.67 12.87 -34.38
C ALA A 300 -6.92 13.13 -33.52
N GLN A 301 -8.09 13.26 -34.14
CA GLN A 301 -9.37 13.44 -33.47
C GLN A 301 -9.75 12.21 -32.65
N ALA A 302 -9.60 11.01 -33.22
CA ALA A 302 -9.88 9.76 -32.50
C ALA A 302 -8.93 9.57 -31.31
N PHE A 303 -7.64 9.93 -31.45
CA PHE A 303 -6.68 9.89 -30.34
C PHE A 303 -7.03 10.92 -29.26
N PHE A 304 -7.38 12.14 -29.66
CA PHE A 304 -7.78 13.21 -28.76
C PHE A 304 -9.01 12.81 -27.93
N GLU A 305 -10.05 12.29 -28.55
CA GLU A 305 -11.26 11.81 -27.86
C GLU A 305 -10.93 10.64 -26.90
N ALA A 306 -10.06 9.72 -27.34
CA ALA A 306 -9.62 8.60 -26.51
C ALA A 306 -8.74 9.04 -25.32
N ALA A 307 -8.03 10.17 -25.45
CA ALA A 307 -7.19 10.78 -24.42
C ALA A 307 -7.97 11.71 -23.46
N SER A 308 -9.30 11.55 -23.38
CA SER A 308 -10.23 12.39 -22.61
C SER A 308 -10.50 13.80 -23.18
N GLY A 309 -10.15 14.07 -24.43
CA GLY A 309 -10.64 15.25 -25.14
C GLY A 309 -12.15 15.17 -25.39
N PRO A 310 -12.91 16.27 -25.31
CA PRO A 310 -12.50 17.66 -25.04
C PRO A 310 -12.50 18.05 -23.55
N GLU A 311 -12.75 17.12 -22.62
CA GLU A 311 -12.76 17.42 -21.18
C GLU A 311 -11.36 17.76 -20.65
N SER A 312 -10.32 17.18 -21.24
CA SER A 312 -8.92 17.46 -20.92
C SER A 312 -8.05 17.44 -22.19
N ASP A 313 -7.47 18.59 -22.55
CA ASP A 313 -6.54 18.71 -23.68
C ASP A 313 -5.10 18.42 -23.23
N ARG A 314 -4.88 17.21 -22.69
CA ARG A 314 -3.58 16.75 -22.14
C ARG A 314 -2.44 16.89 -23.14
N HIS A 315 -2.73 16.56 -24.40
CA HIS A 315 -1.78 16.56 -25.52
C HIS A 315 -1.76 17.86 -26.32
N ARG A 316 -2.55 18.86 -25.90
CA ARG A 316 -2.61 20.18 -26.55
C ARG A 316 -2.93 20.12 -28.05
N LEU A 317 -3.79 19.17 -28.43
CA LEU A 317 -4.17 18.91 -29.82
C LEU A 317 -5.32 19.82 -30.27
N ASP A 318 -6.14 20.30 -29.34
CA ASP A 318 -7.26 21.24 -29.57
C ASP A 318 -6.91 22.63 -29.04
N ARG A 319 -6.04 23.32 -29.78
CA ARG A 319 -5.46 24.60 -29.33
C ARG A 319 -6.48 25.73 -29.18
N ASP A 320 -7.57 25.72 -29.93
CA ASP A 320 -8.62 26.75 -29.85
C ASP A 320 -9.80 26.33 -28.95
N GLY A 321 -9.79 25.10 -28.45
CA GLY A 321 -10.68 24.60 -27.40
C GLY A 321 -12.11 24.39 -27.90
N ASN A 322 -12.27 24.11 -29.19
CA ASN A 322 -13.57 23.97 -29.83
C ASN A 322 -14.07 22.51 -29.86
N GLY A 323 -13.26 21.59 -29.36
CA GLY A 323 -13.46 20.15 -29.31
C GLY A 323 -12.94 19.39 -30.53
N VAL A 324 -12.24 20.07 -31.44
CA VAL A 324 -11.71 19.51 -32.68
C VAL A 324 -10.19 19.58 -32.68
N ALA A 325 -9.54 18.43 -32.58
CA ALA A 325 -8.09 18.32 -32.56
C ALA A 325 -7.50 18.49 -33.96
N CYS A 326 -6.40 19.23 -34.02
CA CYS A 326 -5.52 19.25 -35.19
C CYS A 326 -6.20 19.54 -36.54
N GLU A 327 -7.16 20.48 -36.57
CA GLU A 327 -7.93 20.90 -37.76
C GLU A 327 -7.11 21.24 -39.03
N SER A 328 -5.80 21.44 -38.89
CA SER A 328 -4.89 21.67 -40.01
C SER A 328 -4.43 20.41 -40.75
N LEU A 329 -4.69 19.22 -40.20
CA LEU A 329 -4.33 17.94 -40.82
C LEU A 329 -5.29 17.58 -41.98
N PRO A 330 -4.81 16.81 -42.97
CA PRO A 330 -5.59 16.44 -44.14
C PRO A 330 -6.72 15.44 -43.85
#